data_AF-A0A816HSY6-F1
#
_entry.id   AF-A0A816HSY6-F1
#
_cell.length_a   1.000
_cell.length_b   1.000
_cell.length_c   1.000
_cell.angle_alpha   90.00
_cell.angle_beta   90.00
_cell.angle_gamma   90.00
#
_symmetry.space_group_name_H-M   'P 1'
#
loop_
_entity.id
_entity.type
_entity.pdbx_description
1 polymer ?
#
loop_
_entity_poly.entity_id
_entity_poly.type
_entity_poly.pdbx_seq_one_letter_code
_entity_poly.pdbx_strand_id
1 'polypeptide(L)'
;MPPGHQGRADVEIVLHTGQENTADGKGVRWLTNNATFDMLRLNNLNRSLLMDLYHGNEQNLPQDVIYTLQHNQLVDIIIQNTVALNGICESHPMHMHGHKFWIHSYGTEMYDSAKNILPNIHDPVLRDSLMVYASSYAYYVSDRNVTNHRKPCGWAKLRLIANNPGLWMFHCHIGAHSFMGMNILLKEDIQHLSMIYLSQN
;
A
#
# COMPACT_ATOMS: atom_id res chain seq x y z
N MET A 1 -20.72 0.00 9.66
CA MET A 1 -20.16 -1.26 9.15
C MET A 1 -19.71 -1.09 7.70
N PRO A 2 -18.53 -1.60 7.31
CA PRO A 2 -18.07 -1.54 5.93
C PRO A 2 -19.01 -2.34 5.02
N PRO A 3 -19.16 -1.95 3.75
CA PRO A 3 -19.79 -2.78 2.73
C PRO A 3 -19.15 -4.17 2.66
N GLY A 4 -19.97 -5.21 2.53
CA GLY A 4 -19.50 -6.61 2.46
C GLY A 4 -18.76 -7.10 3.70
N HIS A 5 -18.97 -6.49 4.88
CA HIS A 5 -18.20 -6.72 6.12
C HIS A 5 -17.91 -8.18 6.49
N GLN A 6 -18.77 -9.13 6.10
CA GLN A 6 -18.60 -10.56 6.41
C GLN A 6 -18.16 -11.43 5.22
N GLY A 7 -17.71 -10.82 4.12
CA GLY A 7 -17.36 -11.51 2.89
C GLY A 7 -16.00 -11.10 2.31
N ARG A 8 -15.63 -11.79 1.23
CA ARG A 8 -14.47 -11.43 0.41
C ARG A 8 -14.71 -10.12 -0.34
N ALA A 9 -13.65 -9.35 -0.51
CA ALA A 9 -13.62 -8.25 -1.46
C ALA A 9 -13.58 -8.78 -2.90
N ASP A 10 -13.93 -7.93 -3.86
CA ASP A 10 -13.81 -8.24 -5.29
C ASP A 10 -12.33 -8.33 -5.69
N VAL A 11 -11.50 -7.50 -5.06
CA VAL A 11 -10.04 -7.47 -5.25
C VAL A 11 -9.35 -7.49 -3.89
N GLU A 12 -8.33 -8.34 -3.78
CA GLU A 12 -7.43 -8.40 -2.64
C GLU A 12 -6.00 -8.10 -3.08
N ILE A 13 -5.37 -7.11 -2.46
CA ILE A 13 -3.99 -6.69 -2.73
C ILE A 13 -3.18 -6.91 -1.46
N VAL A 14 -2.20 -7.81 -1.50
CA VAL A 14 -1.28 -8.06 -0.38
C VAL A 14 0.06 -7.39 -0.67
N LEU A 15 0.45 -6.45 0.19
CA LEU A 15 1.65 -5.63 0.09
C LEU A 15 2.64 -6.06 1.17
N HIS A 16 3.72 -6.74 0.77
CA HIS A 16 4.81 -7.10 1.67
C HIS A 16 5.81 -5.96 1.75
N THR A 17 6.00 -5.40 2.95
CA THR A 17 7.08 -4.44 3.20
C THR A 17 8.42 -5.16 3.17
N GLY A 18 9.49 -4.45 2.81
CA GLY A 18 10.85 -4.96 2.90
C GLY A 18 11.89 -3.88 2.66
N GLN A 19 13.16 -4.19 2.92
CA GLN A 19 14.28 -3.29 2.66
C GLN A 19 15.35 -3.96 1.80
N GLU A 20 16.09 -3.18 1.04
CA GLU A 20 17.31 -3.61 0.35
C GLU A 20 18.34 -2.49 0.39
N ASN A 21 19.62 -2.85 0.38
CA ASN A 21 20.68 -1.87 0.16
C ASN A 21 20.63 -1.39 -1.29
N THR A 22 20.95 -0.12 -1.52
CA THR A 22 21.17 0.40 -2.87
C THR A 22 22.33 -0.35 -3.55
N ALA A 23 22.35 -0.37 -4.88
CA ALA A 23 23.37 -1.09 -5.64
C ALA A 23 24.81 -0.61 -5.35
N ASP A 24 24.98 0.65 -4.95
CA ASP A 24 26.27 1.22 -4.54
C ASP A 24 26.63 0.94 -3.07
N GLY A 25 25.73 0.29 -2.32
CA GLY A 25 25.89 -0.05 -0.90
C GLY A 25 25.84 1.15 0.06
N LYS A 26 25.50 2.36 -0.42
CA LYS A 26 25.55 3.60 0.38
C LYS A 26 24.22 4.02 0.99
N GLY A 27 23.13 3.35 0.63
CA GLY A 27 21.79 3.67 1.09
C GLY A 27 20.91 2.45 1.23
N VAL A 28 19.70 2.68 1.72
CA VAL A 28 18.66 1.66 1.88
C VAL A 28 17.41 2.14 1.14
N ARG A 29 16.69 1.21 0.51
CA ARG A 29 15.40 1.44 -0.14
C ARG A 29 14.34 0.61 0.55
N TRP A 30 13.14 1.16 0.61
CA TRP A 30 11.95 0.41 1.01
C TRP A 30 11.28 -0.17 -0.22
N LEU A 31 10.79 -1.39 -0.06
CA LEU A 31 10.12 -2.14 -1.10
C LEU A 31 8.70 -2.49 -0.67
N THR A 32 7.84 -2.57 -1.67
CA THR A 32 6.55 -3.22 -1.62
C THR A 32 6.55 -4.32 -2.68
N ASN A 33 6.37 -5.58 -2.28
CA ASN A 33 6.39 -6.73 -3.19
C ASN A 33 7.65 -6.80 -4.09
N ASN A 34 8.83 -6.57 -3.49
CA ASN A 34 10.14 -6.51 -4.17
C ASN A 34 10.30 -5.36 -5.19
N ALA A 35 9.39 -4.38 -5.22
CA ALA A 35 9.51 -3.18 -6.04
C ALA A 35 9.65 -1.93 -5.17
N THR A 36 10.40 -0.93 -5.63
CA THR A 36 10.58 0.35 -4.94
C THR A 36 10.00 1.47 -5.79
N PHE A 37 9.23 2.38 -5.17
CA PHE A 37 8.81 3.59 -5.85
C PHE A 37 9.99 4.56 -5.93
N ASP A 38 10.45 4.86 -7.15
CA ASP A 38 11.59 5.73 -7.34
C ASP A 38 11.16 7.17 -7.65
N MET A 39 11.03 7.98 -6.60
CA MET A 39 10.64 9.38 -6.73
C MET A 39 11.63 10.19 -7.60
N LEU A 40 12.92 9.79 -7.65
CA LEU A 40 13.93 10.48 -8.47
C LEU A 40 13.68 10.30 -9.97
N ARG A 41 13.11 9.16 -10.38
CA ARG A 41 12.73 8.95 -11.79
C ARG A 41 11.61 9.89 -12.24
N LEU A 42 10.85 10.44 -11.31
CA LEU A 42 9.74 11.35 -11.60
C LEU A 42 10.17 12.83 -11.65
N ASN A 43 11.42 13.16 -11.33
CA ASN A 43 11.90 14.55 -11.31
C ASN A 43 12.00 15.19 -12.71
N ASN A 44 12.04 14.38 -13.77
CA ASN A 44 12.19 14.85 -15.15
C ASN A 44 10.89 14.77 -15.96
N LEU A 45 9.73 14.70 -15.28
CA LEU A 45 8.45 14.67 -15.97
C LEU A 45 8.08 16.07 -16.47
N ASN A 46 7.65 16.15 -17.73
CA ASN A 46 7.13 17.39 -18.33
C ASN A 46 5.73 17.77 -17.80
N ARG A 47 5.03 16.84 -17.16
CA ARG A 47 3.70 17.01 -16.54
C ARG A 47 3.43 15.92 -15.50
N SER A 48 2.38 16.05 -14.70
CA SER A 48 2.03 15.04 -13.71
C SER A 48 1.64 13.70 -14.34
N LEU A 49 1.88 12.60 -13.62
CA LEU A 49 1.49 11.25 -14.06
C LEU A 49 -0.02 11.13 -14.31
N LEU A 50 -0.85 11.82 -13.52
CA LEU A 50 -2.30 11.85 -13.73
C LEU A 50 -2.66 12.52 -15.06
N MET A 51 -1.93 13.56 -15.47
CA MET A 51 -2.14 14.21 -16.76
C MET A 51 -1.67 13.33 -17.93
N ASP A 52 -0.59 12.56 -17.75
CA ASP A 52 -0.21 11.53 -18.72
C ASP A 52 -1.32 10.50 -18.90
N LEU A 53 -1.86 9.96 -17.79
CA LEU A 53 -2.98 9.02 -17.81
C LEU A 53 -4.24 9.59 -18.45
N TYR A 54 -4.57 10.84 -18.17
CA TYR A 54 -5.71 11.54 -18.78
C TYR A 54 -5.62 11.57 -20.31
N HIS A 55 -4.40 11.66 -20.87
CA HIS A 55 -4.15 11.60 -22.30
C HIS A 55 -3.90 10.19 -22.85
N GLY A 56 -4.13 9.14 -22.05
CA GLY A 56 -3.88 7.76 -22.44
C GLY A 56 -2.39 7.39 -22.54
N ASN A 57 -1.50 8.19 -21.95
CA ASN A 57 -0.07 7.90 -21.89
C ASN A 57 0.27 7.19 -20.57
N GLU A 58 0.73 5.94 -20.66
CA GLU A 58 1.19 5.17 -19.49
C GLU A 58 2.70 4.95 -19.44
N GLN A 59 3.47 5.54 -20.36
CA GLN A 59 4.91 5.24 -20.52
C GLN A 59 5.73 5.62 -19.28
N ASN A 60 5.36 6.70 -18.59
CA ASN A 60 6.08 7.22 -17.43
C ASN A 60 5.62 6.61 -16.10
N LEU A 61 4.63 5.72 -16.13
CA LEU A 61 4.09 5.11 -14.93
C LEU A 61 5.08 4.11 -14.32
N PRO A 62 5.32 4.13 -13.00
CA PRO A 62 6.15 3.13 -12.33
C PRO A 62 5.39 1.81 -12.20
N GLN A 63 5.43 0.99 -13.25
CA GLN A 63 4.59 -0.20 -13.41
C GLN A 63 4.72 -1.22 -12.27
N ASP A 64 5.91 -1.37 -11.69
CA ASP A 64 6.16 -2.36 -10.63
C ASP A 64 5.48 -2.03 -9.28
N VAL A 65 4.97 -0.81 -9.11
CA VAL A 65 4.32 -0.32 -7.88
C VAL A 65 2.93 0.27 -8.14
N ILE A 66 2.33 -0.04 -9.29
CA ILE A 66 0.97 0.35 -9.64
C ILE A 66 0.00 -0.82 -9.47
N TYR A 67 -1.14 -0.52 -8.86
CA TYR A 67 -2.25 -1.45 -8.71
C TYR A 67 -3.49 -0.85 -9.34
N THR A 68 -4.07 -1.55 -10.32
CA THR A 68 -5.24 -1.04 -11.07
C THR A 68 -6.52 -1.50 -10.41
N LEU A 69 -7.45 -0.56 -10.18
CA LEU A 69 -8.75 -0.80 -9.59
C LEU A 69 -9.85 -0.40 -10.59
N GLN A 70 -10.87 -1.24 -10.74
CA GLN A 70 -12.05 -0.95 -11.53
C GLN A 70 -13.11 -0.22 -10.71
N HIS A 71 -14.00 0.50 -11.39
CA HIS A 71 -15.08 1.25 -10.78
C HIS A 71 -15.92 0.37 -9.83
N ASN A 72 -16.21 0.89 -8.64
CA ASN A 72 -17.04 0.30 -7.59
C ASN A 72 -16.62 -1.08 -7.08
N GLN A 73 -15.37 -1.51 -7.32
CA GLN A 73 -14.87 -2.73 -6.68
C GLN A 73 -14.79 -2.53 -5.17
N LEU A 74 -15.23 -3.53 -4.41
CA LEU A 74 -14.86 -3.68 -3.01
C LEU A 74 -13.42 -4.17 -2.97
N VAL A 75 -12.53 -3.42 -2.32
CA VAL A 75 -11.08 -3.68 -2.31
C VAL A 75 -10.61 -3.93 -0.89
N ASP A 76 -9.89 -5.02 -0.70
CA ASP A 76 -9.07 -5.26 0.48
C ASP A 76 -7.60 -4.97 0.16
N ILE A 77 -6.98 -4.06 0.91
CA ILE A 77 -5.53 -3.80 0.85
C ILE A 77 -4.92 -4.27 2.16
N ILE A 78 -4.01 -5.22 2.08
CA ILE A 78 -3.30 -5.78 3.21
C ILE A 78 -1.87 -5.28 3.20
N ILE A 79 -1.42 -4.74 4.32
CA ILE A 79 -0.02 -4.37 4.54
C ILE A 79 0.58 -5.45 5.42
N GLN A 80 1.33 -6.36 4.83
CA GLN A 80 2.15 -7.34 5.54
C GLN A 80 3.46 -6.67 5.93
N ASN A 81 3.59 -6.38 7.22
CA ASN A 81 4.82 -5.86 7.77
C ASN A 81 5.86 -6.97 7.91
N THR A 82 7.12 -6.65 7.64
CA THR A 82 8.25 -7.56 7.78
C THR A 82 9.44 -6.90 8.47
N VAL A 83 10.31 -7.72 9.05
CA VAL A 83 11.53 -7.27 9.71
C VAL A 83 12.46 -6.58 8.71
N ALA A 84 12.93 -5.38 9.05
CA ALA A 84 13.83 -4.55 8.26
C ALA A 84 15.29 -5.05 8.31
N LEU A 85 16.20 -4.43 7.54
CA LEU A 85 17.60 -4.87 7.45
C LEU A 85 18.36 -4.76 8.78
N ASN A 86 17.92 -3.88 9.67
CA ASN A 86 18.45 -3.71 11.02
C ASN A 86 17.99 -4.80 12.01
N GLY A 87 17.22 -5.80 11.55
CA GLY A 87 16.69 -6.87 12.38
C GLY A 87 15.50 -6.46 13.26
N ILE A 88 14.93 -5.27 13.04
CA ILE A 88 13.79 -4.74 13.79
C ILE A 88 12.54 -4.75 12.89
N CYS A 89 11.39 -5.12 13.44
CA CYS A 89 10.12 -4.82 12.77
C CYS A 89 9.73 -3.39 13.09
N GLU A 90 9.78 -2.53 12.10
CA GLU A 90 9.44 -1.13 12.25
C GLU A 90 7.92 -0.96 12.17
N SER A 91 7.36 0.02 12.88
CA SER A 91 5.92 0.34 12.72
C SER A 91 5.76 1.39 11.63
N HIS A 92 4.71 1.24 10.81
CA HIS A 92 4.51 2.08 9.64
C HIS A 92 3.15 2.80 9.71
N PRO A 93 3.13 4.13 9.90
CA PRO A 93 1.91 4.90 9.69
C PRO A 93 1.64 4.95 8.19
N MET A 94 0.65 4.21 7.71
CA MET A 94 0.25 4.17 6.31
C MET A 94 -0.86 5.18 6.06
N HIS A 95 -0.79 5.92 4.96
CA HIS A 95 -1.75 6.95 4.54
C HIS A 95 -2.18 6.72 3.10
N MET A 96 -3.49 6.90 2.84
CA MET A 96 -4.10 6.74 1.53
C MET A 96 -4.70 8.07 1.05
N HIS A 97 -4.34 8.44 -0.18
CA HIS A 97 -4.95 9.57 -0.86
C HIS A 97 -6.28 9.14 -1.50
N GLY A 98 -7.18 10.08 -1.75
CA GLY A 98 -8.44 9.84 -2.46
C GLY A 98 -9.53 9.09 -1.67
N HIS A 99 -9.17 8.38 -0.60
CA HIS A 99 -10.09 7.51 0.13
C HIS A 99 -9.96 7.63 1.64
N LYS A 100 -11.08 7.41 2.33
CA LYS A 100 -11.07 6.82 3.67
C LYS A 100 -11.31 5.33 3.52
N PHE A 101 -10.71 4.55 4.41
CA PHE A 101 -10.87 3.10 4.47
C PHE A 101 -11.32 2.66 5.86
N TRP A 102 -12.00 1.52 5.91
CA TRP A 102 -12.29 0.83 7.16
C TRP A 102 -11.08 -0.02 7.55
N ILE A 103 -10.68 0.07 8.82
CA ILE A 103 -9.73 -0.90 9.39
C ILE A 103 -10.52 -2.19 9.61
N HIS A 104 -10.33 -3.18 8.76
CA HIS A 104 -11.11 -4.41 8.78
C HIS A 104 -10.56 -5.41 9.79
N SER A 105 -9.23 -5.61 9.78
CA SER A 105 -8.56 -6.57 10.66
C SER A 105 -7.08 -6.25 10.84
N TYR A 106 -6.50 -6.85 11.87
CA TYR A 106 -5.05 -6.87 12.09
C TYR A 106 -4.62 -8.25 12.57
N GLY A 107 -3.33 -8.54 12.47
CA GLY A 107 -2.75 -9.75 13.03
C GLY A 107 -1.26 -9.60 13.26
N THR A 108 -0.67 -10.57 13.95
CA THR A 108 0.74 -10.56 14.35
C THR A 108 1.62 -11.45 13.48
N GLU A 109 1.03 -12.42 12.78
CA GLU A 109 1.73 -13.44 12.01
C GLU A 109 1.82 -13.08 10.52
N MET A 110 1.96 -14.09 9.64
CA MET A 110 1.76 -13.92 8.20
C MET A 110 0.26 -13.85 7.91
N TYR A 111 -0.16 -12.90 7.07
CA TYR A 111 -1.52 -12.83 6.55
C TYR A 111 -1.85 -14.09 5.74
N ASP A 112 -3.03 -14.66 5.96
CA ASP A 112 -3.54 -15.84 5.28
C ASP A 112 -4.93 -15.53 4.71
N SER A 113 -5.03 -15.39 3.40
CA SER A 113 -6.29 -15.02 2.71
C SER A 113 -7.39 -16.06 2.81
N ALA A 114 -7.07 -17.31 3.19
CA ALA A 114 -8.06 -18.35 3.43
C ALA A 114 -8.62 -18.27 4.86
N LYS A 115 -7.79 -17.86 5.83
CA LYS A 115 -8.17 -17.79 7.25
C LYS A 115 -8.68 -16.42 7.69
N ASN A 116 -8.24 -15.35 7.03
CA ASN A 116 -8.51 -13.96 7.43
C ASN A 116 -9.63 -13.31 6.60
N ILE A 117 -10.64 -14.09 6.22
CA ILE A 117 -11.82 -13.62 5.48
C ILE A 117 -12.67 -12.71 6.36
N LEU A 118 -12.99 -13.18 7.58
CA LEU A 118 -13.89 -12.49 8.50
C LEU A 118 -13.17 -11.41 9.31
N PRO A 119 -13.86 -10.32 9.68
CA PRO A 119 -13.29 -9.25 10.47
C PRO A 119 -13.06 -9.70 11.91
N ASN A 120 -11.95 -9.28 12.51
CA ASN A 120 -11.70 -9.40 13.96
C ASN A 120 -11.89 -8.08 14.72
N ILE A 121 -12.50 -7.07 14.07
CA ILE A 121 -12.86 -5.78 14.65
C ILE A 121 -14.37 -5.63 14.59
N HIS A 122 -15.02 -5.47 15.75
CA HIS A 122 -16.47 -5.39 15.87
C HIS A 122 -17.04 -4.07 15.32
N ASP A 123 -16.38 -2.95 15.59
CA ASP A 123 -16.80 -1.62 15.11
C ASP A 123 -15.62 -0.94 14.39
N PRO A 124 -15.44 -1.22 13.08
CA PRO A 124 -14.28 -0.76 12.34
C PRO A 124 -14.35 0.74 12.05
N VAL A 125 -13.30 1.45 12.46
CA VAL A 125 -13.16 2.90 12.24
C VAL A 125 -12.87 3.20 10.77
N LEU A 126 -13.54 4.24 10.25
CA LEU A 126 -13.31 4.80 8.91
C LEU A 126 -12.34 5.99 8.99
N ARG A 127 -11.17 5.89 8.35
CA ARG A 127 -10.12 6.91 8.37
C ARG A 127 -9.18 6.80 7.16
N ASP A 128 -8.31 7.77 6.94
CA ASP A 128 -7.36 7.82 5.82
C ASP A 128 -5.93 7.34 6.17
N SER A 129 -5.67 7.14 7.46
CA SER A 129 -4.33 6.80 7.95
C SER A 129 -4.40 5.76 9.06
N LEU A 130 -3.47 4.82 9.14
CA LEU A 130 -3.44 3.74 10.13
C LEU A 130 -1.99 3.46 10.52
N MET A 131 -1.73 3.16 11.80
CA MET A 131 -0.46 2.54 12.20
C MET A 131 -0.50 1.03 11.94
N VAL A 132 0.37 0.53 11.09
CA VAL A 132 0.67 -0.90 10.97
C VAL A 132 1.74 -1.21 12.02
N TYR A 133 1.28 -1.76 13.14
CA TYR A 133 2.15 -2.05 14.28
C TYR A 133 3.07 -3.23 14.00
N ALA A 134 4.26 -3.16 14.59
CA ALA A 134 5.05 -4.35 14.83
C ALA A 134 4.34 -5.27 15.83
N SER A 135 4.31 -6.56 15.54
CA SER A 135 3.87 -7.59 16.47
C SER A 135 4.76 -7.61 17.71
N SER A 136 4.22 -8.11 18.81
CA SER A 136 4.96 -8.29 20.06
C SER A 136 6.22 -9.13 19.86
N TYR A 137 6.21 -10.10 18.94
CA TYR A 137 7.39 -10.86 18.54
C TYR A 137 8.56 -9.90 18.33
N ALA A 138 8.43 -8.92 17.45
CA ALA A 138 9.51 -8.00 17.13
C ALA A 138 9.95 -7.04 18.25
N TYR A 139 9.10 -6.77 19.23
CA TYR A 139 9.48 -5.95 20.40
C TYR A 139 10.28 -6.76 21.42
N TYR A 140 10.03 -8.07 21.51
CA TYR A 140 10.63 -8.97 22.51
C TYR A 140 11.70 -9.91 21.97
N VAL A 141 11.89 -10.06 20.64
CA VAL A 141 13.05 -10.84 20.14
C VAL A 141 14.33 -10.08 20.46
N SER A 142 15.18 -10.69 21.29
CA SER A 142 16.56 -10.24 21.49
C SER A 142 17.43 -10.51 20.26
N ASP A 143 16.99 -11.39 19.37
CA ASP A 143 17.69 -11.76 18.14
C ASP A 143 17.45 -10.74 17.02
N ARG A 144 18.30 -9.72 16.98
CA ARG A 144 18.33 -8.69 15.93
C ARG A 144 19.21 -9.10 14.73
N ASN A 145 19.39 -10.39 14.50
CA ASN A 145 20.21 -10.87 13.40
C ASN A 145 19.56 -10.51 12.05
N VAL A 146 20.39 -10.07 11.09
CA VAL A 146 19.98 -9.78 9.71
C VAL A 146 19.33 -10.98 9.01
N THR A 147 19.59 -12.21 9.47
CA THR A 147 18.90 -13.42 8.99
C THR A 147 17.39 -13.41 9.26
N ASN A 148 16.91 -12.54 10.16
CA ASN A 148 15.49 -12.33 10.41
C ASN A 148 14.84 -11.36 9.40
N HIS A 149 15.62 -10.68 8.55
CA HIS A 149 15.10 -9.79 7.52
C HIS A 149 14.01 -10.46 6.67
N ARG A 150 12.94 -9.73 6.37
CA ARG A 150 11.71 -10.17 5.67
C ARG A 150 10.84 -11.18 6.40
N LYS A 151 11.15 -11.58 7.64
CA LYS A 151 10.21 -12.38 8.42
C LYS A 151 8.93 -11.57 8.72
N PRO A 152 7.73 -12.15 8.55
CA PRO A 152 6.47 -11.51 8.90
C PRO A 152 6.45 -11.12 10.37
N CYS A 153 5.96 -9.92 10.65
CA CYS A 153 5.95 -9.40 12.01
C CYS A 153 4.74 -8.50 12.28
N GLY A 154 3.62 -8.74 11.62
CA GLY A 154 2.37 -8.00 11.80
C GLY A 154 1.74 -7.63 10.48
N TRP A 155 0.43 -7.43 10.47
CA TRP A 155 -0.29 -6.95 9.29
C TRP A 155 -1.56 -6.21 9.67
N ALA A 156 -2.04 -5.40 8.73
CA ALA A 156 -3.37 -4.82 8.79
C ALA A 156 -4.06 -4.93 7.44
N LYS A 157 -5.37 -5.19 7.48
CA LYS A 157 -6.26 -5.28 6.34
C LYS A 157 -7.19 -4.07 6.34
N LEU A 158 -7.10 -3.29 5.28
CA LEU A 158 -7.91 -2.13 5.00
C LEU A 158 -8.98 -2.51 3.98
N ARG A 159 -10.18 -1.95 4.12
CA ARG A 159 -11.26 -2.13 3.15
C ARG A 159 -11.75 -0.78 2.64
N LEU A 160 -11.96 -0.68 1.33
CA LEU A 160 -12.53 0.50 0.67
C LEU A 160 -13.39 0.09 -0.53
N ILE A 161 -14.15 1.04 -1.07
CA ILE A 161 -14.78 0.90 -2.38
C ILE A 161 -14.01 1.80 -3.35
N ALA A 162 -13.60 1.27 -4.50
CA ALA A 162 -12.94 2.01 -5.57
C ALA A 162 -13.95 2.87 -6.38
N ASN A 163 -14.50 3.92 -5.77
CA ASN A 163 -15.51 4.81 -6.33
C ASN A 163 -15.04 6.26 -6.56
N ASN A 164 -13.74 6.52 -6.55
CA ASN A 164 -13.13 7.82 -6.77
C ASN A 164 -12.05 7.73 -7.87
N PRO A 165 -12.42 7.92 -9.15
CA PRO A 165 -11.49 7.83 -10.28
C PRO A 165 -10.25 8.72 -10.10
N GLY A 166 -9.06 8.15 -10.26
CA GLY A 166 -7.81 8.88 -10.03
C GLY A 166 -6.55 8.02 -9.98
N LEU A 167 -5.43 8.70 -9.72
CA LEU A 167 -4.15 8.07 -9.44
C LEU A 167 -3.76 8.43 -8.00
N TRP A 168 -4.01 7.52 -7.07
CA TRP A 168 -3.89 7.79 -5.63
C TRP A 168 -2.65 7.16 -5.03
N MET A 169 -1.89 7.94 -4.28
CA MET A 169 -0.73 7.42 -3.56
C MET A 169 -1.16 6.73 -2.26
N PHE A 170 -0.62 5.54 -2.01
CA PHE A 170 -0.73 4.86 -0.72
C PHE A 170 0.68 4.59 -0.21
N HIS A 171 1.03 5.18 0.94
CA HIS A 171 2.43 5.25 1.36
C HIS A 171 2.61 5.30 2.87
N CYS A 172 3.83 5.01 3.31
CA CYS A 172 4.24 5.29 4.68
C CYS A 172 4.38 6.80 4.88
N HIS A 173 3.87 7.31 5.99
CA HIS A 173 3.88 8.72 6.36
C HIS A 173 5.08 9.11 7.22
N ILE A 174 6.03 8.18 7.41
CA ILE A 174 7.39 8.54 7.83
C ILE A 174 8.09 9.05 6.56
N GLY A 175 8.39 10.35 6.51
CA GLY A 175 8.91 11.00 5.29
C GLY A 175 10.17 10.32 4.73
N ALA A 176 11.07 9.87 5.60
CA ALA A 176 12.25 9.10 5.18
C ALA A 176 11.87 7.77 4.49
N HIS A 177 10.88 7.05 5.01
CA HIS A 177 10.45 5.76 4.43
C HIS A 177 9.77 5.95 3.07
N SER A 178 8.92 6.97 2.95
CA SER A 178 8.34 7.38 1.67
C SER A 178 9.44 7.75 0.67
N PHE A 179 10.41 8.58 1.04
CA PHE A 179 11.51 8.96 0.14
C PHE A 179 12.39 7.78 -0.29
N MET A 180 12.59 6.83 0.63
CA MET A 180 13.30 5.57 0.38
C MET A 180 12.51 4.60 -0.52
N GLY A 181 11.22 4.85 -0.81
CA GLY A 181 10.46 4.12 -1.82
C GLY A 181 9.21 3.38 -1.33
N MET A 182 8.81 3.57 -0.06
CA MET A 182 7.63 2.94 0.54
C MET A 182 6.31 3.59 0.09
N ASN A 183 6.08 3.58 -1.22
CA ASN A 183 4.89 4.12 -1.86
C ASN A 183 4.41 3.14 -2.92
N ILE A 184 3.09 3.10 -3.11
CA ILE A 184 2.46 2.51 -4.28
C ILE A 184 1.47 3.53 -4.86
N LEU A 185 1.03 3.28 -6.09
CA LEU A 185 -0.02 4.04 -6.75
C LEU A 185 -1.22 3.14 -7.04
N LEU A 186 -2.41 3.60 -6.66
CA LEU A 186 -3.68 3.00 -7.03
C LEU A 186 -4.17 3.72 -8.29
N LYS A 187 -4.14 3.03 -9.43
CA LYS A 187 -4.69 3.49 -10.71
C LYS A 187 -6.16 3.11 -10.75
N GLU A 188 -7.01 4.02 -10.30
CA GLU A 188 -8.42 3.78 -10.09
C GLU A 188 -9.25 4.35 -11.24
N ASP A 189 -9.95 3.47 -11.95
CA ASP A 189 -11.05 3.83 -12.84
C ASP A 189 -10.77 5.00 -13.82
N ILE A 190 -9.60 4.97 -14.47
CA ILE A 190 -9.15 6.05 -15.37
C ILE A 190 -10.11 6.31 -16.54
N GLN A 191 -10.93 5.33 -16.92
CA GLN A 191 -11.93 5.49 -17.97
C GLN A 191 -12.99 6.53 -17.60
N HIS A 192 -13.48 6.54 -16.36
CA HIS A 192 -14.47 7.54 -15.92
C HIS A 192 -13.84 8.92 -15.72
N LEU A 193 -12.53 9.00 -15.43
CA LEU A 193 -11.79 10.26 -15.36
C LEU A 193 -11.75 10.98 -16.74
N SER A 194 -11.64 10.23 -17.84
CA SER A 194 -11.65 10.81 -19.20
C SER A 194 -13.05 11.09 -19.76
N MET A 195 -14.08 10.33 -19.34
CA MET A 195 -15.47 10.53 -19.78
C MET A 195 -16.14 11.79 -19.23
N ILE A 196 -15.78 12.25 -18.02
CA ILE A 196 -16.31 13.50 -17.42
C ILE A 196 -16.11 14.70 -18.37
N TYR A 197 -15.02 14.72 -19.15
CA TYR A 197 -14.72 15.81 -20.09
C TYR A 197 -15.46 15.69 -21.43
N LEU A 198 -15.65 14.46 -21.95
CA LEU A 198 -16.40 14.26 -23.20
C LEU A 198 -17.88 14.59 -23.06
N SER A 199 -18.43 14.58 -21.84
CA SER A 199 -19.78 15.06 -21.56
C SER A 199 -19.90 16.59 -21.37
N GLN A 200 -18.78 17.33 -21.39
CA GLN A 200 -18.74 18.78 -21.20
C GLN A 200 -18.36 19.58 -22.46
N ASN A 201 -18.23 18.92 -23.62
CA ASN A 201 -18.11 19.54 -24.94
C ASN A 201 -19.28 19.11 -25.83
#